data_AF-R6YV51-F1
#
_entry.id   AF-R6YV51-F1
#
_cell.length_a   1.000
_cell.length_b   1.000
_cell.length_c   1.000
_cell.angle_alpha   90.00
_cell.angle_beta   90.00
_cell.angle_gamma   90.00
#
_symmetry.space_group_name_H-M   'P 1'
#
loop_
_entity.id
_entity.type
_entity.pdbx_description
1 polymer ?
#
loop_
_entity_poly.entity_id
_entity_poly.type
_entity_poly.pdbx_seq_one_letter_code
_entity_poly.pdbx_strand_id
1 'polypeptide(L)'
;MSFLSELEAFQKTHPFQNTNVNGIEANYLLCGNPGSKYTLVYLVGGTGLSVVWFHHILAMESDYRILTFDYPMEHFEKTDRTRR
;
A
#
# COMPACT_ATOMS: atom_id res chain seq x y z
N MET A 1 8.45 -22.25 -0.05
CA MET A 1 9.14 -21.24 -0.87
C MET A 1 9.86 -20.28 0.09
N SER A 2 10.78 -19.44 -0.38
CA SER A 2 11.35 -18.39 0.48
C SER A 2 10.42 -17.19 0.51
N PHE A 3 10.45 -16.43 1.60
CA PHE A 3 9.68 -15.18 1.73
C PHE A 3 9.90 -14.25 0.52
N LEU A 4 11.15 -14.08 0.09
CA LEU A 4 11.50 -13.21 -1.04
C LEU A 4 10.89 -13.73 -2.35
N SER A 5 10.90 -15.04 -2.60
CA SER A 5 10.30 -15.60 -3.81
C SER A 5 8.78 -15.45 -3.86
N GLU A 6 8.11 -15.54 -2.71
CA GLU A 6 6.66 -15.32 -2.60
C GLU A 6 6.31 -13.85 -2.82
N LEU A 7 7.11 -12.95 -2.26
CA LEU A 7 6.95 -11.52 -2.43
C LEU A 7 7.14 -11.10 -3.90
N GLU A 8 8.18 -11.60 -4.56
CA GLU A 8 8.41 -11.32 -5.98
C GLU A 8 7.27 -11.83 -6.87
N ALA A 9 6.72 -13.01 -6.56
CA ALA A 9 5.57 -13.56 -7.27
C ALA A 9 4.33 -12.68 -7.08
N PHE A 10 4.07 -12.25 -5.84
CA PHE A 10 2.97 -11.35 -5.52
C PHE A 10 3.09 -10.02 -6.27
N GLN A 11 4.26 -9.39 -6.27
CA GLN A 11 4.46 -8.09 -6.94
C GLN A 11 4.29 -8.16 -8.46
N LYS A 12 4.52 -9.33 -9.08
CA LYS A 12 4.28 -9.53 -10.52
C LYS A 12 2.78 -9.58 -10.85
N THR A 13 1.96 -10.16 -9.97
CA THR A 13 0.52 -10.30 -10.21
C THR A 13 -0.28 -9.12 -9.66
N HIS A 14 0.26 -8.40 -8.68
CA HIS A 14 -0.35 -7.25 -8.01
C HIS A 14 0.52 -6.00 -8.16
N PRO A 15 0.67 -5.48 -9.39
CA PRO A 15 1.49 -4.30 -9.63
C PRO A 15 0.89 -3.10 -8.91
N PHE A 16 1.74 -2.42 -8.14
CA PHE A 16 1.40 -1.14 -7.53
C PHE A 16 1.30 -0.06 -8.61
N GLN A 17 0.42 0.90 -8.36
CA GLN A 17 0.15 2.06 -9.20
C GLN A 17 0.51 3.33 -8.44
N ASN A 18 0.88 4.38 -9.16
CA ASN A 18 1.13 5.70 -8.60
C ASN A 18 -0.05 6.63 -8.89
N THR A 19 -0.39 7.50 -7.94
CA THR A 19 -1.33 8.60 -8.14
C THR A 19 -0.91 9.83 -7.35
N ASN A 20 -1.42 11.00 -7.72
CA ASN A 20 -1.20 12.23 -6.98
C ASN A 20 -2.43 12.56 -6.12
N VAL A 21 -2.22 12.72 -4.82
CA VAL A 21 -3.25 13.15 -3.87
C VAL A 21 -2.83 14.48 -3.28
N ASN A 22 -3.44 15.58 -3.74
CA ASN A 22 -3.16 16.94 -3.27
C ASN A 22 -1.67 17.32 -3.31
N GLY A 23 -0.96 16.96 -4.39
CA GLY A 23 0.47 17.24 -4.54
C GLY A 23 1.39 16.18 -3.94
N ILE A 24 0.85 15.17 -3.26
CA ILE A 24 1.63 14.06 -2.68
C ILE A 24 1.53 12.85 -3.62
N GLU A 25 2.67 12.33 -4.07
CA GLU A 25 2.71 11.06 -4.78
C GLU A 25 2.42 9.90 -3.83
N ALA A 26 1.44 9.07 -4.19
CA ALA A 26 1.01 7.91 -3.43
C ALA A 26 1.16 6.65 -4.28
N ASN A 27 1.96 5.71 -3.79
CA ASN A 27 2.06 4.38 -4.35
C ASN A 27 1.00 3.48 -3.70
N TYR A 28 0.11 2.90 -4.48
CA TYR A 28 -1.05 2.16 -3.99
C TYR A 28 -1.30 0.87 -4.77
N LEU A 29 -2.01 -0.06 -4.15
CA LEU A 29 -2.50 -1.27 -4.78
C LEU A 29 -4.01 -1.33 -4.58
N LEU A 30 -4.75 -1.42 -5.69
CA LEU A 30 -6.20 -1.58 -5.71
C LEU A 30 -6.57 -2.95 -6.29
N CYS A 31 -6.71 -3.89 -5.37
CA CYS A 31 -6.91 -5.33 -5.45
C CYS A 31 -8.31 -5.91 -5.66
N GLY A 32 -8.37 -7.20 -5.97
CA GLY A 32 -9.51 -8.07 -5.65
C GLY A 32 -10.81 -7.78 -6.39
N ASN A 33 -11.91 -8.25 -5.81
CA ASN A 33 -13.22 -8.32 -6.44
C ASN A 33 -13.85 -6.92 -6.68
N PRO A 34 -13.98 -6.45 -7.94
CA PRO A 34 -14.56 -5.15 -8.27
C PRO A 34 -16.07 -5.06 -8.00
N GLY A 35 -16.76 -6.20 -7.88
CA GLY A 35 -18.19 -6.28 -7.56
C GLY A 35 -18.46 -6.41 -6.06
N SER A 36 -17.42 -6.43 -5.21
CA SER A 36 -17.62 -6.55 -3.77
C SER A 36 -18.36 -5.34 -3.21
N LYS A 37 -19.28 -5.58 -2.28
CA LYS A 37 -20.03 -4.53 -1.58
C LYS A 37 -19.13 -3.66 -0.70
N TYR A 38 -18.04 -4.22 -0.19
CA TYR A 38 -17.16 -3.56 0.77
C TYR A 38 -15.72 -3.53 0.25
N THR A 39 -15.06 -2.40 0.51
CA THR A 39 -13.61 -2.27 0.31
C THR A 39 -12.90 -2.41 1.65
N LEU A 40 -11.99 -3.38 1.75
CA LEU A 40 -11.07 -3.49 2.87
C LEU A 40 -9.89 -2.56 2.63
N VAL A 41 -9.65 -1.64 3.58
CA VAL A 41 -8.51 -0.72 3.54
C VAL A 41 -7.46 -1.20 4.54
N TYR A 42 -6.30 -1.60 4.03
CA TYR A 42 -5.17 -2.01 4.85
C TYR A 42 -4.26 -0.82 5.08
N LEU A 43 -4.13 -0.42 6.35
CA LEU A 43 -3.30 0.70 6.77
C LEU A 43 -2.00 0.16 7.35
N VAL A 44 -0.88 0.70 6.90
CA VAL A 44 0.43 0.32 7.41
C VAL A 44 0.79 1.08 8.67
N GLY A 45 1.52 0.42 9.55
CA GLY A 45 2.13 1.03 10.72
C GLY A 45 3.56 1.52 10.43
N GLY A 46 4.44 1.39 11.42
CA GLY A 46 5.78 1.99 11.43
C GLY A 46 6.76 1.60 10.32
N THR A 47 6.45 0.63 9.44
CA THR A 47 7.27 0.35 8.26
C THR A 47 7.00 1.32 7.11
N GLY A 48 5.78 1.87 7.03
CA GLY A 48 5.32 2.66 5.88
C GLY A 48 5.14 1.87 4.57
N LEU A 49 5.47 0.59 4.54
CA LEU A 49 5.45 -0.26 3.33
C LEU A 49 4.21 -1.15 3.31
N SER A 50 3.32 -0.91 2.36
CA SER A 50 2.03 -1.63 2.17
C SER A 50 2.18 -3.10 1.81
N VAL A 51 3.32 -3.45 1.23
CA VAL A 51 3.64 -4.81 0.81
C VAL A 51 3.63 -5.82 1.95
N VAL A 52 3.74 -5.37 3.21
CA VAL A 52 3.65 -6.24 4.40
C VAL A 52 2.32 -7.00 4.49
N TRP A 53 1.28 -6.52 3.81
CA TRP A 53 -0.04 -7.12 3.82
C TRP A 53 -0.23 -8.24 2.78
N PHE A 54 0.78 -8.58 1.97
CA PHE A 54 0.56 -9.43 0.78
C PHE A 54 -0.10 -10.78 1.08
N HIS A 55 0.26 -11.46 2.19
CA HIS A 55 -0.39 -12.71 2.58
C HIS A 55 -1.87 -12.51 2.93
N HIS A 56 -2.22 -11.40 3.58
CA HIS A 56 -3.62 -11.07 3.87
C HIS A 56 -4.40 -10.70 2.61
N ILE A 57 -3.75 -9.99 1.67
CA ILE A 57 -4.35 -9.62 0.39
C ILE A 57 -4.71 -10.88 -0.40
N LEU A 58 -3.75 -11.79 -0.58
CA LEU A 58 -3.95 -13.08 -1.28
C LEU A 58 -5.09 -13.90 -0.67
N ALA A 59 -5.28 -13.84 0.65
CA ALA A 59 -6.33 -14.57 1.34
C ALA A 59 -7.73 -13.95 1.20
N MET A 60 -7.83 -12.65 0.90
CA MET A 60 -9.08 -11.89 0.99
C MET A 60 -9.57 -11.35 -0.36
N GLU A 61 -8.70 -11.29 -1.36
CA GLU A 61 -8.96 -10.61 -2.64
C GLU A 61 -10.03 -11.27 -3.51
N SER A 62 -10.34 -12.55 -3.29
CA SER A 62 -11.47 -13.22 -3.97
C SER A 62 -12.82 -12.65 -3.55
N ASP A 63 -12.93 -12.21 -2.30
CA ASP A 63 -14.20 -11.87 -1.66
C ASP A 63 -14.40 -10.35 -1.58
N TYR A 64 -13.31 -9.61 -1.46
CA TYR A 64 -13.32 -8.17 -1.19
C TYR A 64 -12.62 -7.35 -2.27
N ARG A 65 -13.08 -6.11 -2.45
CA ARG A 65 -12.24 -5.08 -3.04
C ARG A 65 -11.21 -4.69 -1.98
N ILE A 66 -9.95 -4.56 -2.37
CA ILE A 66 -8.88 -4.24 -1.41
C ILE A 66 -8.13 -3.00 -1.85
N LEU A 67 -7.91 -2.07 -0.92
CA LEU A 67 -7.02 -0.91 -1.09
C LEU A 67 -5.92 -0.95 -0.04
N THR A 68 -4.69 -0.75 -0.47
CA THR A 68 -3.54 -0.47 0.41
C THR A 68 -2.60 0.52 -0.27
N PHE A 69 -1.79 1.23 0.49
CA PHE A 69 -0.86 2.24 -0.04
C PHE A 69 0.32 2.45 0.89
N ASP A 70 1.47 2.77 0.29
CA ASP A 70 2.65 3.17 1.04
C ASP A 70 2.39 4.53 1.68
N TYR A 71 2.81 4.70 2.92
CA TYR A 71 2.79 6.03 3.51
C TYR A 71 3.87 6.87 2.88
N PRO A 72 3.57 8.11 2.48
CA PRO A 72 4.59 9.02 1.99
C PRO A 72 5.63 9.12 3.10
N MET A 73 6.88 8.77 2.79
CA MET A 73 7.98 9.08 3.69
C MET A 73 7.94 10.58 3.90
N GLU A 74 7.77 11.02 5.15
CA GLU A 74 7.71 12.44 5.48
C GLU A 74 8.85 13.14 4.73
N HIS A 75 8.50 13.98 3.77
CA HIS A 75 9.37 15.08 3.45
C HIS A 75 9.38 15.91 4.73
N PHE A 76 10.35 15.63 5.60
CA PHE A 76 10.81 16.61 6.56
C PHE A 76 11.30 17.79 5.73
N GLU A 77 10.38 18.62 5.22
CA GLU A 77 10.69 20.01 5.00
C GLU A 77 11.30 20.44 6.31
N LYS A 78 12.55 20.90 6.26
CA LYS A 78 13.23 21.51 7.38
C LYS A 78 12.33 22.65 7.84
N THR A 79 11.42 22.38 8.78
CA THR A 79 10.66 23.41 9.44
C THR A 79 11.73 24.24 10.13
N ASP A 80 11.89 25.47 9.62
CA ASP A 80 12.92 26.40 10.03
C ASP A 80 12.88 26.51 11.56
N ARG A 81 13.88 25.92 12.23
CA ARG A 81 13.97 25.84 13.70
C ARG A 81 14.40 27.19 14.30
N THR A 82 14.08 28.32 13.66
CA THR A 82 14.51 29.67 14.04
C THR A 82 13.41 30.50 14.72
N ARG A 83 12.50 29.86 15.47
CA ARG A 83 11.66 30.56 16.45
C ARG A 83 11.58 29.78 17.76
N ARG A 84 12.62 29.90 18.57
CA ARG A 84 12.55 29.87 20.04
C ARG A 84 13.49 30.92 20.59
#